data_AF-A0A2M9A4H2-F1
#
_entry.id   AF-A0A2M9A4H2-F1
#
_cell.length_a   1.000
_cell.length_b   1.000
_cell.length_c   1.000
_cell.angle_alpha   90.00
_cell.angle_beta   90.00
_cell.angle_gamma   90.00
#
_symmetry.space_group_name_H-M   'P 1'
#
loop_
_entity.id
_entity.type
_entity.pdbx_description
1 polymer ?
#
loop_
_entity_poly.entity_id
_entity_poly.type
_entity_poly.pdbx_seq_one_letter_code
_entity_poly.pdbx_strand_id
1 'polypeptide(L)'
;MQWIIKYLTSSIGKKQIMGASGACLALFIFGHMVGNLQLINLDQSVAQAHYNAYTQLLTGMKPMIYFIELGLVALFIIHVGLAIKLKIENRKARGPEAYEVNARKGHKTFASFTMIWSGIFVLGFVIQHLMVLKFGVHYLYENEKGMIIRDMWLTTIDMFASPFWTVFYLISMFVIGMHLFHAISSAFQTMGVAHQKWTPIIDLAGVVYSVIVALGFAFEAAFSCYIANTDEVKKMREVARSEVYQQKLEVQKQQQMQEKESKKTSAVKLEDGFQYSYVMNKEGAR
;
A
#
# COMPACT_ATOMS: atom_id res chain seq x y z
N MET A 1 -16.55 -25.53 -18.04
CA MET A 1 -15.65 -24.77 -17.13
C MET A 1 -15.06 -25.60 -15.98
N GLN A 2 -15.42 -26.88 -15.78
CA GLN A 2 -14.86 -27.67 -14.66
C GLN A 2 -13.34 -27.84 -14.70
N TRP A 3 -12.73 -27.86 -15.89
CA TRP A 3 -11.28 -27.92 -16.04
C TRP A 3 -10.57 -26.69 -15.45
N ILE A 4 -11.16 -25.49 -15.54
CA ILE A 4 -10.61 -24.25 -14.97
C ILE A 4 -10.61 -24.35 -13.46
N ILE A 5 -11.74 -24.74 -12.86
CA ILE A 5 -11.86 -24.89 -11.41
C ILE A 5 -10.87 -25.97 -10.93
N LYS A 6 -10.78 -27.10 -11.63
CA LYS A 6 -9.82 -28.18 -11.32
C LYS A 6 -8.37 -27.71 -11.41
N TYR A 7 -8.04 -26.87 -12.40
CA TYR A 7 -6.72 -26.29 -12.55
C TYR A 7 -6.39 -25.31 -11.41
N LEU A 8 -7.27 -24.34 -11.15
CA LEU A 8 -7.06 -23.31 -10.12
C LEU A 8 -7.01 -23.90 -8.70
N THR A 9 -7.68 -25.02 -8.47
CA THR A 9 -7.66 -25.74 -7.18
C THR A 9 -6.49 -26.74 -7.06
N SER A 10 -5.76 -27.01 -8.14
CA SER A 10 -4.57 -27.87 -8.13
C SER A 10 -3.40 -27.21 -7.37
N SER A 11 -2.44 -28.03 -6.93
CA SER A 11 -1.22 -27.54 -6.28
C SER A 11 -0.38 -26.62 -7.18
N ILE A 12 -0.47 -26.80 -8.50
CA ILE A 12 0.25 -25.98 -9.48
C ILE A 12 -0.46 -24.62 -9.64
N GLY A 13 -1.77 -24.64 -9.88
CA GLY A 13 -2.57 -23.42 -10.02
C GLY A 13 -2.48 -22.52 -8.78
N LYS A 14 -2.60 -23.09 -7.57
CA LYS A 14 -2.42 -22.34 -6.30
C LYS A 14 -1.06 -21.66 -6.21
N LYS A 15 0.03 -22.35 -6.57
CA LYS A 15 1.39 -21.77 -6.51
C LYS A 15 1.56 -20.65 -7.53
N GLN A 16 1.01 -20.79 -8.73
CA GLN A 16 1.04 -19.73 -9.74
C GLN A 16 0.25 -18.50 -9.31
N ILE A 17 -0.95 -18.67 -8.74
CA ILE A 17 -1.75 -17.56 -8.20
C ILE A 17 -1.01 -16.87 -7.05
N MET A 18 -0.39 -17.64 -6.15
CA MET A 18 0.43 -17.11 -5.06
C MET A 18 1.63 -16.31 -5.58
N GLY A 19 2.32 -16.83 -6.61
CA GLY A 19 3.45 -16.14 -7.26
C GLY A 19 3.01 -14.85 -7.97
N ALA A 20 1.91 -14.89 -8.72
CA ALA A 20 1.37 -13.73 -9.43
C ALA A 20 0.90 -12.64 -8.45
N SER A 21 0.15 -13.00 -7.41
CA SER A 21 -0.24 -12.05 -6.36
C SER A 21 0.97 -11.46 -5.64
N GLY A 22 1.99 -12.26 -5.36
CA GLY A 22 3.27 -11.79 -4.81
C GLY A 22 4.00 -10.81 -5.73
N ALA A 23 4.01 -11.07 -7.04
CA ALA A 23 4.60 -10.17 -8.03
C ALA A 23 3.85 -8.83 -8.12
N CYS A 24 2.52 -8.84 -8.08
CA CYS A 24 1.73 -7.60 -8.01
C CYS A 24 2.04 -6.79 -6.73
N LEU A 25 2.14 -7.47 -5.58
CA LEU A 25 2.51 -6.83 -4.32
C LEU A 25 3.94 -6.27 -4.36
N ALA A 26 4.88 -6.99 -5.00
CA ALA A 26 6.24 -6.51 -5.24
C ALA A 26 6.24 -5.23 -6.10
N LEU A 27 5.49 -5.20 -7.20
CA LEU A 27 5.38 -3.99 -8.01
C LEU A 27 4.80 -2.81 -7.21
N PHE A 28 3.78 -3.08 -6.39
CA PHE A 28 3.19 -2.07 -5.51
C PHE A 28 4.22 -1.51 -4.51
N ILE A 29 4.97 -2.35 -3.79
CA ILE A 29 5.95 -1.84 -2.80
C ILE A 29 7.07 -1.03 -3.46
N PHE A 30 7.48 -1.37 -4.68
CA PHE A 30 8.47 -0.58 -5.41
C PHE A 30 7.92 0.80 -5.78
N GLY A 31 6.71 0.85 -6.34
CA GLY A 31 6.03 2.12 -6.61
C GLY A 31 5.77 2.93 -5.34
N HIS A 32 5.44 2.26 -4.24
CA HIS A 32 5.23 2.88 -2.93
C HIS A 32 6.52 3.51 -2.39
N MET A 33 7.66 2.81 -2.50
CA MET A 33 8.98 3.35 -2.16
C MET A 33 9.30 4.58 -3.00
N VAL A 34 9.16 4.48 -4.33
CA VAL A 34 9.44 5.60 -5.24
C VAL A 34 8.58 6.82 -4.91
N GLY A 35 7.29 6.62 -4.60
CA GLY A 35 6.41 7.70 -4.14
C GLY A 35 6.90 8.34 -2.84
N ASN A 36 7.44 7.55 -1.91
CA ASN A 36 7.97 8.00 -0.63
C ASN A 36 9.32 8.71 -0.71
N LEU A 37 10.05 8.64 -1.83
CA LEU A 37 11.25 9.46 -2.03
C LEU A 37 10.97 10.97 -1.89
N GLN A 38 9.72 11.40 -2.09
CA GLN A 38 9.28 12.78 -1.87
C GLN A 38 9.34 13.23 -0.39
N LEU A 39 9.45 12.29 0.57
CA LEU A 39 9.75 12.61 1.97
C LEU A 39 11.14 13.24 2.13
N ILE A 40 12.04 12.97 1.20
CA ILE A 40 13.46 13.25 1.32
C ILE A 40 13.78 14.60 0.66
N ASN A 41 13.83 15.64 1.47
CA ASN A 41 14.37 16.94 1.11
C ASN A 41 14.98 17.61 2.35
N LEU A 42 16.07 18.34 2.17
CA LEU A 42 16.71 19.10 3.25
C LEU A 42 15.86 20.31 3.66
N ASP A 43 15.11 20.89 2.72
CA ASP A 43 14.07 21.86 3.02
C ASP A 43 12.78 21.11 3.39
N GLN A 44 12.46 21.14 4.67
CA GLN A 44 11.34 20.38 5.23
C GLN A 44 9.99 20.95 4.79
N SER A 45 9.90 22.27 4.63
CA SER A 45 8.68 22.93 4.17
C SER A 45 8.34 22.53 2.73
N VAL A 46 9.37 22.45 1.89
CA VAL A 46 9.25 21.97 0.51
C VAL A 46 8.90 20.48 0.50
N ALA A 47 9.57 19.65 1.29
CA ALA A 47 9.24 18.22 1.44
C ALA A 47 7.75 17.99 1.79
N GLN A 48 7.28 18.73 2.80
CA GLN A 48 5.90 18.68 3.29
C GLN A 48 4.91 19.05 2.19
N ALA A 49 5.17 20.13 1.46
CA ALA A 49 4.32 20.57 0.35
C ALA A 49 4.24 19.52 -0.77
N HIS A 50 5.38 19.01 -1.24
CA HIS A 50 5.41 18.01 -2.32
C HIS A 50 4.72 16.70 -1.93
N TYR A 51 5.03 16.16 -0.75
CA TYR A 51 4.45 14.90 -0.31
C TYR A 51 2.94 15.01 -0.06
N ASN A 52 2.47 16.14 0.50
CA ASN A 52 1.03 16.38 0.66
C ASN A 52 0.32 16.62 -0.68
N ALA A 53 0.95 17.29 -1.64
CA ALA A 53 0.41 17.43 -2.99
C ALA A 53 0.29 16.06 -3.70
N TYR A 54 1.29 15.20 -3.55
CA TYR A 54 1.25 13.84 -4.10
C TYR A 54 0.18 12.96 -3.46
N THR A 55 0.08 12.97 -2.13
CA THR A 55 -0.98 12.21 -1.44
C THR A 55 -2.36 12.79 -1.75
N GLN A 56 -2.49 14.10 -1.97
CA GLN A 56 -3.72 14.72 -2.46
C GLN A 56 -4.04 14.28 -3.90
N LEU A 57 -3.06 14.17 -4.80
CA LEU A 57 -3.26 13.65 -6.15
C LEU A 57 -3.80 12.21 -6.12
N LEU A 58 -3.23 11.36 -5.27
CA LEU A 58 -3.66 9.97 -5.12
C LEU A 58 -5.06 9.84 -4.48
N THR A 59 -5.37 10.69 -3.50
CA THR A 59 -6.63 10.61 -2.74
C THR A 59 -7.77 11.47 -3.30
N GLY A 60 -7.45 12.40 -4.21
CA GLY A 60 -8.40 13.35 -4.80
C GLY A 60 -9.52 12.64 -5.58
N MET A 61 -9.22 11.51 -6.20
CA MET A 61 -10.21 10.63 -6.83
C MET A 61 -10.62 9.51 -5.86
N LYS A 62 -11.46 9.84 -4.87
CA LYS A 62 -11.89 8.90 -3.81
C LYS A 62 -12.36 7.52 -4.32
N PRO A 63 -13.16 7.39 -5.40
CA PRO A 63 -13.55 6.07 -5.90
C PRO A 63 -12.38 5.23 -6.41
N MET A 64 -11.40 5.87 -7.05
CA MET A 64 -10.22 5.19 -7.62
C MET A 64 -9.31 4.66 -6.52
N ILE A 65 -9.04 5.45 -5.47
CA ILE A 65 -8.18 5.01 -4.38
C ILE A 65 -8.80 3.84 -3.61
N TYR A 66 -10.10 3.87 -3.32
CA TYR A 66 -10.77 2.73 -2.65
C TYR A 66 -10.77 1.47 -3.50
N PHE A 67 -10.87 1.59 -4.82
CA PHE A 67 -10.75 0.45 -5.73
C PHE A 67 -9.34 -0.17 -5.68
N ILE A 68 -8.30 0.67 -5.73
CA ILE A 68 -6.89 0.21 -5.63
C ILE A 68 -6.64 -0.43 -4.25
N GLU A 69 -7.08 0.21 -3.17
CA GLU A 69 -6.94 -0.33 -1.81
C GLU A 69 -7.63 -1.69 -1.67
N LEU A 70 -8.86 -1.83 -2.16
CA LEU A 70 -9.58 -3.10 -2.15
C LEU A 70 -8.84 -4.18 -2.95
N GLY A 71 -8.30 -3.83 -4.12
CA GLY A 71 -7.49 -4.72 -4.94
C GLY A 71 -6.22 -5.18 -4.21
N LEU A 72 -5.51 -4.27 -3.55
CA LEU A 72 -4.31 -4.58 -2.78
C LEU A 72 -4.61 -5.49 -1.57
N VAL A 73 -5.70 -5.19 -0.84
CA VAL A 73 -6.15 -6.04 0.27
C VAL A 73 -6.52 -7.43 -0.23
N ALA A 74 -7.23 -7.54 -1.36
CA ALA A 74 -7.58 -8.83 -1.96
C ALA A 74 -6.32 -9.61 -2.37
N LEU A 75 -5.37 -8.98 -3.06
CA LEU A 75 -4.09 -9.60 -3.43
C LEU A 75 -3.32 -10.08 -2.21
N PHE A 76 -3.26 -9.27 -1.15
CA PHE A 76 -2.58 -9.60 0.09
C PHE A 76 -3.22 -10.80 0.80
N ILE A 77 -4.55 -10.82 0.94
CA ILE A 77 -5.29 -11.95 1.53
C ILE A 77 -5.11 -13.22 0.70
N ILE A 78 -5.20 -13.13 -0.64
CA ILE A 78 -4.98 -14.28 -1.53
C ILE A 78 -3.55 -14.81 -1.36
N HIS A 79 -2.56 -13.92 -1.36
CA HIS A 79 -1.15 -14.29 -1.23
C HIS A 79 -0.87 -15.02 0.09
N VAL A 80 -1.27 -14.43 1.22
CA VAL A 80 -1.08 -15.00 2.57
C VAL A 80 -1.91 -16.28 2.74
N GLY A 81 -3.17 -16.27 2.31
CA GLY A 81 -4.07 -17.41 2.41
C GLY A 81 -3.57 -18.63 1.63
N LEU A 82 -3.07 -18.43 0.40
CA LEU A 82 -2.48 -19.51 -0.40
C LEU A 82 -1.15 -19.98 0.18
N ALA A 83 -0.32 -19.08 0.71
CA ALA A 83 0.93 -19.46 1.37
C ALA A 83 0.68 -20.38 2.57
N ILE A 84 -0.27 -20.03 3.43
CA ILE A 84 -0.67 -20.85 4.60
C ILE A 84 -1.28 -22.17 4.13
N LYS A 85 -2.22 -22.13 3.17
CA LYS A 85 -2.88 -23.34 2.64
C LYS A 85 -1.87 -24.33 2.07
N LEU A 86 -0.96 -23.86 1.22
CA LEU A 86 0.09 -24.69 0.63
C LEU A 86 1.04 -25.23 1.70
N LYS A 87 1.37 -24.45 2.74
CA LYS A 87 2.20 -24.92 3.86
C LYS A 87 1.53 -26.07 4.61
N ILE A 88 0.23 -25.95 4.89
CA ILE A 88 -0.55 -26.99 5.57
C ILE A 88 -0.69 -28.24 4.67
N GLU A 89 -1.05 -28.07 3.39
CA GLU A 89 -1.18 -29.17 2.42
C GLU A 89 0.15 -29.92 2.27
N ASN A 90 1.28 -29.20 2.12
CA ASN A 90 2.60 -29.81 2.05
C ASN A 90 2.99 -30.55 3.34
N ARG A 91 2.63 -30.01 4.52
CA ARG A 91 2.88 -30.68 5.81
C ARG A 91 2.04 -31.94 5.96
N LYS A 92 0.78 -31.92 5.54
CA LYS A 92 -0.13 -33.09 5.54
C LYS A 92 0.37 -34.17 4.58
N ALA A 93 0.78 -33.79 3.36
CA ALA A 93 1.31 -34.71 2.37
C ALA A 93 2.64 -35.36 2.79
N ARG A 94 3.46 -34.67 3.60
CA ARG A 94 4.73 -35.20 4.13
C ARG A 94 4.53 -36.31 5.18
N GLY A 95 3.43 -36.29 5.94
CA GLY A 95 3.24 -37.19 7.07
C GLY A 95 4.15 -36.89 8.30
N PRO A 96 4.12 -37.75 9.33
CA PRO A 96 4.91 -37.59 10.56
C PRO A 96 6.39 -37.97 10.40
N GLU A 97 6.73 -38.78 9.39
CA GLU A 97 8.07 -39.27 9.10
C GLU A 97 9.03 -38.09 8.80
N ALA A 98 10.19 -38.09 9.47
CA ALA A 98 11.32 -37.26 9.05
C ALA A 98 11.91 -37.87 7.77
N TYR A 99 12.42 -37.04 6.85
CA TYR A 99 13.04 -37.56 5.63
C TYR A 99 14.12 -38.60 5.97
N GLU A 100 14.04 -39.81 5.39
CA GLU A 100 15.05 -40.87 5.57
C GLU A 100 16.46 -40.37 5.22
N VAL A 101 16.55 -39.44 4.27
CA VAL A 101 17.79 -38.77 3.89
C VAL A 101 17.75 -37.34 4.40
N ASN A 102 18.74 -36.97 5.21
CA ASN A 102 18.96 -35.58 5.61
C ASN A 102 19.33 -34.74 4.38
N ALA A 103 18.33 -34.26 3.64
CA ALA A 103 18.49 -33.41 2.44
C ALA A 103 19.06 -32.01 2.76
N ARG A 104 19.55 -31.78 3.98
CA ARG A 104 20.38 -30.62 4.36
C ARG A 104 21.68 -30.51 3.55
N LYS A 105 22.11 -31.57 2.85
CA LYS A 105 23.33 -31.61 2.04
C LYS A 105 23.32 -30.79 0.73
N GLY A 106 22.22 -30.10 0.39
CA GLY A 106 22.22 -29.21 -0.78
C GLY A 106 21.33 -27.99 -0.59
N HIS A 107 21.91 -26.86 -0.16
CA HIS A 107 21.46 -25.44 -0.28
C HIS A 107 19.97 -25.05 -0.04
N LYS A 108 19.05 -25.97 0.23
CA LYS A 108 17.58 -25.77 0.20
C LYS A 108 16.96 -25.42 1.56
N THR A 109 17.73 -25.40 2.65
CA THR A 109 17.16 -25.53 4.01
C THR A 109 16.99 -24.24 4.79
N PHE A 110 17.78 -23.19 4.53
CA PHE A 110 17.63 -21.93 5.24
C PHE A 110 16.50 -21.07 4.64
N ALA A 111 16.56 -20.84 3.31
CA ALA A 111 15.59 -20.03 2.57
C ALA A 111 14.14 -20.51 2.72
N SER A 112 13.88 -21.83 2.62
CA SER A 112 12.52 -22.36 2.73
C SER A 112 11.97 -22.35 4.16
N PHE A 113 12.85 -22.34 5.17
CA PHE A 113 12.45 -22.24 6.58
C PHE A 113 12.13 -20.80 6.96
N THR A 114 12.95 -19.84 6.53
CA THR A 114 12.77 -18.42 6.84
C THR A 114 11.55 -17.81 6.16
N MET A 115 11.09 -18.31 5.01
CA MET A 115 9.96 -17.74 4.26
C MET A 115 8.64 -17.64 5.04
N ILE A 116 8.26 -18.66 5.83
CA ILE A 116 7.01 -18.59 6.61
C ILE A 116 7.14 -17.60 7.77
N TRP A 117 8.31 -17.56 8.42
CA TRP A 117 8.58 -16.66 9.54
C TRP A 117 8.69 -15.20 9.09
N SER A 118 9.39 -14.95 7.98
CA SER A 118 9.42 -13.62 7.37
C SER A 118 8.02 -13.19 6.91
N GLY A 119 7.22 -14.10 6.34
CA GLY A 119 5.82 -13.81 5.98
C GLY A 119 4.95 -13.41 7.18
N ILE A 120 5.06 -14.13 8.31
CA ILE A 120 4.34 -13.79 9.55
C ILE A 120 4.80 -12.43 10.09
N PHE A 121 6.11 -12.18 10.09
CA PHE A 121 6.66 -10.89 10.51
C PHE A 121 6.13 -9.74 9.62
N VAL A 122 6.17 -9.92 8.29
CA VAL A 122 5.65 -8.93 7.33
C VAL A 122 4.16 -8.69 7.53
N LEU A 123 3.37 -9.73 7.84
CA LEU A 123 1.96 -9.56 8.19
C LEU A 123 1.78 -8.64 9.41
N GLY A 124 2.54 -8.88 10.47
CA GLY A 124 2.53 -8.01 11.66
C GLY A 124 2.97 -6.58 11.36
N PHE A 125 4.04 -6.43 10.57
CA PHE A 125 4.53 -5.13 10.10
C PHE A 125 3.47 -4.37 9.30
N VAL A 126 2.79 -5.00 8.35
CA VAL A 126 1.75 -4.33 7.54
C VAL A 126 0.57 -3.87 8.40
N ILE A 127 0.15 -4.69 9.38
CA ILE A 127 -0.91 -4.28 10.32
C ILE A 127 -0.48 -3.04 11.10
N GLN A 128 0.72 -3.07 11.70
CA GLN A 128 1.24 -1.93 12.45
C GLN A 128 1.40 -0.68 11.56
N HIS A 129 1.95 -0.85 10.35
CA HIS A 129 2.13 0.20 9.36
C HIS A 129 0.80 0.91 9.05
N LEU A 130 -0.27 0.14 8.80
CA LEU A 130 -1.60 0.70 8.53
C LEU A 130 -2.20 1.36 9.78
N MET A 131 -2.05 0.74 10.96
CA MET A 131 -2.57 1.31 12.21
C MET A 131 -1.98 2.68 12.52
N VAL A 132 -0.69 2.89 12.26
CA VAL A 132 -0.02 4.16 12.54
C VAL A 132 -0.20 5.18 11.40
N LEU A 133 0.06 4.80 10.15
CA LEU A 133 0.08 5.77 9.05
C LEU A 133 -1.29 6.00 8.43
N LYS A 134 -2.12 4.96 8.29
CA LYS A 134 -3.48 5.12 7.74
C LYS A 134 -4.47 5.58 8.80
N PHE A 135 -4.48 4.92 9.96
CA PHE A 135 -5.49 5.12 11.01
C PHE A 135 -4.99 5.87 12.25
N GLY A 136 -3.71 6.25 12.30
CA GLY A 136 -3.14 6.95 13.45
C GLY A 136 -3.45 8.44 13.45
N VAL A 137 -2.51 9.22 13.96
CA VAL A 137 -2.69 10.67 14.18
C VAL A 137 -3.01 11.38 12.87
N HIS A 138 -3.90 12.36 12.95
CA HIS A 138 -4.36 13.16 11.82
C HIS A 138 -3.90 14.62 12.00
N TYR A 139 -2.76 14.94 11.41
CA TYR A 139 -2.29 16.32 11.32
C TYR A 139 -2.96 17.06 10.16
N LEU A 140 -3.16 18.37 10.31
CA LEU A 140 -3.77 19.23 9.31
C LEU A 140 -2.72 20.10 8.61
N TYR A 141 -2.88 20.29 7.31
CA TYR A 141 -2.02 21.10 6.46
C TYR A 141 -2.86 21.92 5.49
N GLU A 142 -2.42 23.14 5.19
CA GLU A 142 -3.08 24.06 4.27
C GLU A 142 -2.25 24.07 3.00
N ASN A 143 -2.83 23.59 1.90
CA ASN A 143 -2.12 23.54 0.64
C ASN A 143 -2.06 24.92 -0.04
N GLU A 144 -1.34 25.02 -1.15
CA GLU A 144 -1.20 26.26 -1.94
C GLU A 144 -2.54 26.86 -2.42
N LYS A 145 -3.63 26.07 -2.40
CA LYS A 145 -4.99 26.51 -2.78
C LYS A 145 -5.82 26.96 -1.59
N GLY A 146 -5.23 27.06 -0.40
CA GLY A 146 -5.93 27.42 0.85
C GLY A 146 -6.86 26.32 1.38
N MET A 147 -6.76 25.09 0.86
CA MET A 147 -7.57 23.97 1.33
C MET A 147 -6.87 23.23 2.45
N ILE A 148 -7.59 22.98 3.54
CA ILE A 148 -7.17 22.11 4.63
C ILE A 148 -7.30 20.65 4.19
N ILE A 149 -6.16 19.97 4.21
CA ILE A 149 -6.00 18.56 3.89
C ILE A 149 -5.27 17.83 5.02
N ARG A 150 -5.22 16.51 4.94
CA ARG A 150 -4.43 15.69 5.85
C ARG A 150 -2.95 15.88 5.54
N ASP A 151 -2.16 16.15 6.57
CA ASP A 151 -0.72 16.20 6.48
C ASP A 151 -0.10 14.81 6.61
N MET A 152 0.08 14.15 5.48
CA MET A 152 0.69 12.82 5.43
C MET A 152 2.20 12.87 5.64
N TRP A 153 2.85 13.99 5.30
CA TRP A 153 4.28 14.16 5.53
C TRP A 153 4.56 14.18 7.02
N LEU A 154 3.93 15.09 7.76
CA LEU A 154 4.15 15.23 9.19
C LEU A 154 3.70 13.98 9.95
N THR A 155 2.59 13.34 9.55
CA THR A 155 2.17 12.05 10.12
C THR A 155 3.27 10.98 10.01
N THR A 156 3.99 10.94 8.89
CA THR A 156 5.06 9.98 8.66
C THR A 156 6.33 10.33 9.43
N ILE A 157 6.77 11.60 9.37
CA ILE A 157 7.96 12.08 10.08
C ILE A 157 7.79 11.95 11.59
N ASP A 158 6.61 12.24 12.13
CA ASP A 158 6.32 12.16 13.56
C ASP A 158 6.44 10.74 14.12
N MET A 159 6.05 9.73 13.35
CA MET A 159 6.24 8.33 13.74
C MET A 159 7.73 8.02 13.98
N PHE A 160 8.61 8.52 13.11
CA PHE A 160 10.06 8.32 13.19
C PHE A 160 10.76 9.24 14.20
N ALA A 161 10.04 10.16 14.86
CA ALA A 161 10.58 10.91 15.98
C ALA A 161 10.98 10.00 17.16
N SER A 162 10.30 8.85 17.30
CA SER A 162 10.64 7.81 18.25
C SER A 162 11.70 6.85 17.68
N PRO A 163 12.90 6.75 18.27
CA PRO A 163 13.94 5.84 17.81
C PRO A 163 13.51 4.37 17.77
N PHE A 164 12.55 3.99 18.62
CA PHE A 164 11.98 2.65 18.63
C PHE A 164 11.35 2.29 17.29
N TRP A 165 10.52 3.18 16.72
CA TRP A 165 9.86 2.93 15.44
C TRP A 165 10.87 2.89 14.29
N THR A 166 11.90 3.73 14.34
CA THR A 166 13.00 3.72 13.36
C THR A 166 13.71 2.36 13.35
N VAL A 167 14.16 1.88 14.51
CA VAL A 167 14.83 0.57 14.61
C VAL A 167 13.91 -0.57 14.17
N PHE A 168 12.64 -0.54 14.57
CA PHE A 168 11.66 -1.53 14.15
C PHE A 168 11.47 -1.56 12.62
N TYR A 169 11.39 -0.40 11.97
CA TYR A 169 11.28 -0.32 10.51
C TYR A 169 12.56 -0.78 9.81
N LEU A 170 13.75 -0.46 10.33
CA LEU A 170 15.02 -0.93 9.76
C LEU A 170 15.12 -2.48 9.80
N ILE A 171 14.73 -3.09 10.93
CA ILE A 171 14.64 -4.55 11.03
C ILE A 171 13.61 -5.09 10.05
N SER A 172 12.47 -4.42 9.93
CA SER A 172 11.40 -4.80 8.99
C SER A 172 11.87 -4.76 7.54
N MET A 173 12.66 -3.75 7.14
CA MET A 173 13.22 -3.67 5.79
C MET A 173 14.23 -4.77 5.52
N PHE A 174 15.03 -5.16 6.50
CA PHE A 174 15.89 -6.33 6.38
C PHE A 174 15.06 -7.62 6.15
N VAL A 175 14.01 -7.83 6.95
CA VAL A 175 13.13 -9.01 6.81
C VAL A 175 12.39 -9.02 5.47
N ILE A 176 11.89 -7.86 5.01
CA ILE A 176 11.22 -7.70 3.71
C ILE A 176 12.22 -7.96 2.58
N GLY A 177 13.43 -7.40 2.65
CA GLY A 177 14.49 -7.66 1.66
C GLY A 177 14.80 -9.15 1.53
N MET A 178 14.94 -9.85 2.66
CA MET A 178 15.11 -11.32 2.69
C MET A 178 13.89 -12.05 2.11
N HIS A 179 12.67 -11.60 2.43
CA HIS A 179 11.44 -12.18 1.91
C HIS A 179 11.35 -12.04 0.38
N LEU A 180 11.63 -10.85 -0.17
CA LEU A 180 11.62 -10.55 -1.60
C LEU A 180 12.69 -11.32 -2.36
N PHE A 181 13.91 -11.37 -1.81
CA PHE A 181 15.03 -12.09 -2.41
C PHE A 181 14.66 -13.55 -2.68
N HIS A 182 14.02 -14.21 -1.71
CA HIS A 182 13.54 -15.58 -1.86
C HIS A 182 12.28 -15.68 -2.72
N ALA A 183 11.33 -14.75 -2.58
CA ALA A 183 10.05 -14.77 -3.27
C ALA A 183 10.20 -14.64 -4.79
N ILE A 184 11.08 -13.75 -5.25
CA ILE A 184 11.25 -13.48 -6.68
C ILE A 184 11.77 -14.73 -7.41
N SER A 185 12.87 -15.30 -6.95
CA SER A 185 13.42 -16.54 -7.52
C SER A 185 12.38 -17.67 -7.51
N SER A 186 11.64 -17.84 -6.40
CA SER A 186 10.60 -18.87 -6.28
C SER A 186 9.42 -18.65 -7.24
N ALA A 187 9.03 -17.40 -7.48
CA ALA A 187 7.94 -17.06 -8.40
C ALA A 187 8.30 -17.43 -9.84
N PHE A 188 9.49 -17.07 -10.32
CA PHE A 188 9.95 -17.40 -11.67
C PHE A 188 10.11 -18.91 -11.91
N GLN A 189 10.59 -19.65 -10.90
CA GLN A 189 10.63 -21.12 -10.95
C GLN A 189 9.22 -21.72 -11.06
N THR A 190 8.27 -21.19 -10.30
CA THR A 190 6.87 -21.67 -10.29
C THR A 190 6.15 -21.37 -11.60
N MET A 191 6.47 -20.27 -12.26
CA MET A 191 5.90 -19.92 -13.57
C MET A 191 6.52 -20.69 -14.74
N GLY A 192 7.52 -21.54 -14.50
CA GLY A 192 8.16 -22.36 -15.54
C GLY A 192 9.15 -21.59 -16.42
N VAL A 193 9.55 -20.38 -16.00
CA VAL A 193 10.52 -19.54 -16.73
C VAL A 193 11.97 -19.91 -16.37
N ALA A 194 12.16 -20.84 -15.42
CA ALA A 194 13.48 -21.31 -15.02
C ALA A 194 14.19 -22.03 -16.18
N HIS A 195 15.35 -21.51 -16.56
CA HIS A 195 16.19 -22.03 -17.64
C HIS A 195 17.66 -21.75 -17.32
N GLN A 196 18.58 -22.68 -17.62
CA GLN A 196 20.00 -22.60 -17.23
C GLN A 196 20.68 -21.26 -17.62
N LYS A 197 20.25 -20.65 -18.73
CA LYS A 197 20.73 -19.34 -19.20
C LYS A 197 20.11 -18.14 -18.48
N TRP A 198 18.81 -18.20 -18.15
CA TRP A 198 18.05 -17.03 -17.66
C TRP A 198 17.90 -17.01 -16.14
N THR A 199 17.89 -18.17 -15.48
CA THR A 199 17.76 -18.28 -14.03
C THR A 199 18.82 -17.46 -13.28
N PRO A 200 20.13 -17.49 -13.63
CA PRO A 200 21.13 -16.68 -12.93
C PRO A 200 20.89 -15.17 -13.07
N ILE A 201 20.40 -14.71 -14.23
CA ILE A 201 20.08 -13.31 -14.49
C ILE A 201 18.86 -12.88 -13.67
N ILE A 202 17.82 -13.72 -13.65
CA ILE A 202 16.60 -13.49 -12.87
C ILE A 202 16.91 -13.46 -11.38
N ASP A 203 17.74 -14.38 -10.90
CA ASP A 203 18.15 -14.42 -9.49
C ASP A 203 18.92 -13.15 -9.13
N LEU A 204 19.89 -12.74 -9.95
CA LEU A 204 20.63 -11.48 -9.77
C LEU A 204 19.70 -10.26 -9.77
N ALA A 205 18.77 -10.18 -10.73
CA ALA A 205 17.79 -9.10 -10.80
C ALA A 205 16.89 -9.08 -9.55
N GLY A 206 16.49 -10.24 -9.05
CA GLY A 206 15.75 -10.38 -7.79
C GLY A 206 16.54 -9.89 -6.59
N VAL A 207 17.85 -10.15 -6.52
CA VAL A 207 18.74 -9.60 -5.49
C VAL A 207 18.78 -8.09 -5.56
N VAL A 208 19.09 -7.54 -6.74
CA VAL A 208 19.22 -6.10 -6.97
C VAL A 208 17.93 -5.39 -6.59
N TYR A 209 16.79 -5.89 -7.06
CA TYR A 209 15.48 -5.37 -6.71
C TYR A 209 15.25 -5.38 -5.19
N SER A 210 15.53 -6.49 -4.52
CA SER A 210 15.29 -6.64 -3.08
C SER A 210 16.16 -5.71 -2.25
N VAL A 211 17.42 -5.53 -2.66
CA VAL A 211 18.36 -4.60 -2.04
C VAL A 211 17.92 -3.16 -2.24
N ILE A 212 17.54 -2.77 -3.46
CA ILE A 212 17.06 -1.41 -3.75
C ILE A 212 15.84 -1.08 -2.91
N VAL A 213 14.83 -1.96 -2.88
CA VAL A 213 13.60 -1.73 -2.11
C VAL A 213 13.88 -1.64 -0.61
N ALA A 214 14.66 -2.59 -0.07
CA ALA A 214 14.97 -2.60 1.36
C ALA A 214 15.80 -1.38 1.77
N LEU A 215 16.84 -1.02 1.00
CA LEU A 215 17.69 0.12 1.32
C LEU A 215 16.99 1.46 1.09
N GLY A 216 16.12 1.57 0.08
CA GLY A 216 15.34 2.79 -0.17
C GLY A 216 14.43 3.14 1.01
N PHE A 217 13.58 2.20 1.44
CA PHE A 217 12.74 2.41 2.62
C PHE A 217 13.55 2.55 3.92
N ALA A 218 14.67 1.82 4.06
CA ALA A 218 15.53 1.95 5.24
C ALA A 218 16.17 3.36 5.30
N PHE A 219 16.58 3.90 4.16
CA PHE A 219 17.08 5.25 4.04
C PHE A 219 15.99 6.29 4.35
N GLU A 220 14.78 6.14 3.80
CA GLU A 220 13.63 6.99 4.12
C GLU A 220 13.34 7.03 5.63
N ALA A 221 13.35 5.87 6.30
CA ALA A 221 13.13 5.76 7.74
C ALA A 221 14.26 6.45 8.55
N ALA A 222 15.52 6.20 8.18
CA ALA A 222 16.68 6.80 8.85
C ALA A 222 16.72 8.33 8.66
N PHE A 223 16.47 8.80 7.44
CA PHE A 223 16.39 10.22 7.12
C PHE A 223 15.24 10.90 7.88
N SER A 224 14.06 10.28 7.89
CA SER A 224 12.91 10.77 8.65
C SER A 224 13.25 10.91 10.13
N CYS A 225 13.90 9.91 10.73
CA CYS A 225 14.36 9.95 12.12
C CYS A 225 15.37 11.08 12.38
N TYR A 226 16.27 11.34 11.43
CA TYR A 226 17.27 12.40 11.51
C TYR A 226 16.61 13.80 11.57
N ILE A 227 15.57 14.04 10.78
CA ILE A 227 14.89 15.35 10.73
C ILE A 227 13.78 15.51 11.77
N ALA A 228 13.15 14.43 12.23
CA ALA A 228 11.91 14.47 13.02
C ALA A 228 11.99 15.22 14.36
N ASN A 229 13.20 15.34 14.92
CA ASN A 229 13.46 16.00 16.19
C ASN A 229 14.11 17.40 16.07
N THR A 230 14.25 17.92 14.83
CA THR A 230 14.71 19.29 14.61
C THR A 230 13.67 20.30 15.10
N ASP A 231 14.12 21.52 15.41
CA ASP A 231 13.24 22.57 15.94
C ASP A 231 12.21 23.04 14.90
N GLU A 232 12.54 22.94 13.62
CA GLU A 232 11.61 23.21 12.51
C GLU A 232 10.42 22.24 12.52
N VAL A 233 10.66 20.91 12.51
CA VAL A 233 9.57 19.91 12.60
C VAL A 233 8.76 20.06 13.89
N LYS A 234 9.41 20.38 15.01
CA LYS A 234 8.69 20.62 16.28
C LYS A 234 7.68 21.76 16.16
N LYS A 235 8.08 22.88 15.56
CA LYS A 235 7.18 24.01 15.28
C LYS A 235 6.07 23.60 14.31
N MET A 236 6.38 22.86 13.24
CA MET A 236 5.35 22.34 12.31
C MET A 236 4.30 21.50 13.04
N ARG A 237 4.72 20.69 14.01
CA ARG A 237 3.82 19.86 14.84
C ARG A 237 2.90 20.68 15.76
N GLU A 238 3.39 21.81 16.28
CA GLU A 238 2.57 22.74 17.06
C GLU A 238 1.55 23.45 16.16
N VAL A 239 1.99 23.95 15.00
CA VAL A 239 1.12 24.61 14.02
C VAL A 239 0.02 23.66 13.54
N ALA A 240 0.37 22.43 13.17
CA ALA A 240 -0.58 21.42 12.68
C ALA A 240 -1.62 20.97 13.73
N ARG A 241 -1.37 21.24 15.02
CA ARG A 241 -2.29 20.97 16.14
C ARG A 241 -2.99 22.22 16.67
N SER A 242 -2.70 23.39 16.11
CA SER A 242 -3.32 24.64 16.54
C SER A 242 -4.83 24.64 16.30
N GLU A 243 -5.56 25.33 17.18
CA GLU A 243 -7.01 25.52 17.02
C GLU A 243 -7.36 26.23 15.72
N VAL A 244 -6.45 27.08 15.21
CA VAL A 244 -6.62 27.81 13.94
C VAL A 244 -6.88 26.85 12.77
N TYR A 245 -6.10 25.77 12.66
CA TYR A 245 -6.30 24.78 11.58
C TYR A 245 -7.60 23.99 11.74
N GLN A 246 -8.02 23.73 12.98
CA GLN A 246 -9.31 23.07 13.25
C GLN A 246 -10.47 23.99 12.84
N GLN A 247 -10.42 25.26 13.19
CA GLN A 247 -11.42 26.26 12.78
C GLN A 247 -11.48 26.39 11.26
N LYS A 248 -10.32 26.48 10.58
CA LYS A 248 -10.27 26.51 9.11
C LYS A 248 -10.91 25.27 8.48
N LEU A 249 -10.67 24.08 9.05
CA LEU A 249 -11.28 22.83 8.61
C LEU A 249 -12.81 22.86 8.77
N GLU A 250 -13.32 23.38 9.89
CA GLU A 250 -14.75 23.53 10.14
C GLU A 250 -15.41 24.48 9.13
N VAL A 251 -14.81 25.65 8.89
CA VAL A 251 -15.27 26.60 7.87
C VAL A 251 -15.29 25.95 6.48
N GLN A 252 -14.23 25.22 6.12
CA GLN A 252 -14.17 24.50 4.84
C GLN A 252 -15.30 23.45 4.72
N LYS A 253 -15.58 22.68 5.79
CA LYS A 253 -16.67 21.69 5.79
C LYS A 253 -18.03 22.37 5.60
N GLN A 254 -18.26 23.52 6.25
CA GLN A 254 -19.49 24.29 6.09
C GLN A 254 -19.67 24.79 4.65
N GLN A 255 -18.63 25.35 4.05
CA GLN A 255 -18.64 25.77 2.65
C GLN A 255 -18.96 24.61 1.70
N GLN A 256 -18.34 23.44 1.91
CA GLN A 256 -18.61 22.24 1.10
C GLN A 256 -20.04 21.72 1.26
N MET A 257 -20.63 21.82 2.46
CA MET A 257 -22.03 21.44 2.69
C MET A 257 -22.99 22.38 1.96
N GLN A 258 -22.77 23.70 2.08
CA GLN A 258 -23.57 24.72 1.38
C GLN A 258 -23.49 24.57 -0.14
N GLU A 259 -22.30 24.30 -0.69
CA GLU A 259 -22.12 24.09 -2.13
C GLU A 259 -22.90 22.85 -2.61
N LYS A 260 -22.88 21.75 -1.84
CA LYS A 260 -23.65 20.54 -2.15
C LYS A 260 -25.15 20.77 -2.09
N GLU A 261 -25.64 21.52 -1.10
CA GLU A 261 -27.05 21.88 -0.98
C GLU A 261 -27.51 22.79 -2.12
N SER A 262 -26.69 23.77 -2.52
CA SER A 262 -26.94 24.63 -3.67
C SER A 262 -27.01 23.85 -4.98
N LYS A 263 -26.06 22.93 -5.21
CA LYS A 263 -26.06 22.02 -6.37
C LYS A 263 -27.30 21.11 -6.40
N LYS A 264 -27.68 20.56 -5.25
CA LYS A 264 -28.89 19.73 -5.13
C LYS A 264 -30.16 20.54 -5.44
N THR A 265 -30.29 21.74 -4.88
CA THR A 265 -31.43 22.64 -5.13
C THR A 265 -31.51 23.06 -6.59
N SER A 266 -30.36 23.32 -7.22
CA SER A 266 -30.29 23.68 -8.65
C SER A 266 -30.64 22.49 -9.54
N ALA A 267 -30.18 21.27 -9.20
CA ALA A 267 -30.56 20.04 -9.91
C ALA A 267 -32.06 19.75 -9.82
N VAL A 268 -32.66 19.91 -8.63
CA VAL A 268 -34.11 19.77 -8.42
C VAL A 268 -34.88 20.81 -9.26
N LYS A 269 -34.46 22.09 -9.26
CA LYS A 269 -35.09 23.12 -10.11
C LYS A 269 -34.98 22.83 -11.62
N LEU A 270 -33.88 22.22 -12.07
CA LEU A 270 -33.72 21.80 -13.47
C LEU A 270 -34.64 20.62 -13.82
N GLU A 271 -34.83 19.66 -12.91
CA GLU A 271 -35.80 18.57 -13.07
C GLU A 271 -37.26 19.08 -13.08
N ASP A 272 -37.60 20.00 -12.18
CA ASP A 272 -38.92 20.64 -12.13
C ASP A 272 -39.19 21.51 -13.37
N GLY A 273 -38.17 22.18 -13.91
CA GLY A 273 -38.26 22.96 -15.15
C GLY A 273 -38.38 22.13 -16.43
N PHE A 274 -38.09 20.83 -16.38
CA PHE A 274 -38.29 19.89 -17.49
C PHE A 274 -39.65 19.17 -17.44
N GLN A 275 -40.42 19.32 -16.36
CA GLN A 275 -41.78 18.79 -16.25
C GLN A 275 -42.79 19.85 -16.73
N TYR A 276 -43.44 19.55 -17.85
CA TYR A 276 -44.65 20.18 -18.45
C TYR A 276 -44.47 21.38 -19.40
N SER A 277 -44.34 21.07 -20.71
CA SER A 277 -45.03 21.79 -21.78
C SER A 277 -45.43 20.82 -22.91
N TYR A 278 -46.37 19.91 -22.62
CA TYR A 278 -47.20 19.28 -23.65
C TYR A 278 -48.57 19.97 -23.64
N VAL A 279 -48.65 21.16 -24.22
CA VAL A 279 -49.94 21.74 -24.60
C VAL A 279 -50.43 20.98 -25.83
N MET A 280 -51.23 19.94 -25.60
CA MET A 280 -52.00 19.28 -26.65
C MET A 280 -53.10 20.23 -27.10
N ASN A 281 -52.83 21.00 -28.16
CA ASN A 281 -53.88 21.72 -28.87
C ASN A 281 -54.74 20.72 -29.64
N LYS A 282 -55.89 20.36 -29.08
CA LYS A 282 -56.97 19.65 -29.77
C LYS A 282 -58.23 20.48 -29.68
N GLU A 283 -58.30 21.54 -30.49
CA GLU A 283 -59.57 22.16 -30.85
C GLU A 283 -59.60 22.42 -32.37
N GLY A 284 -60.70 22.02 -33.02
CA GLY A 284 -61.02 22.46 -34.38
C GLY A 284 -61.16 21.39 -35.45
N ALA A 285 -61.88 20.30 -35.20
CA ALA A 285 -62.49 19.51 -36.27
C ALA A 285 -63.99 19.37 -35.99
N ARG A 286 -64.74 20.38 -36.43
CA ARG A 286 -66.14 20.29 -36.86
C ARG A 286 -66.32 21.20 -38.04
#